data_AF-A0A936AW43-F1
#
_entry.id   AF-A0A936AW43-F1
#
_cell.length_a   1.000
_cell.length_b   1.000
_cell.length_c   1.000
_cell.angle_alpha   90.00
_cell.angle_beta   90.00
_cell.angle_gamma   90.00
#
_symmetry.space_group_name_H-M   'P 1'
#
loop_
_entity.id
_entity.type
_entity.pdbx_description
1 polymer ?
#
loop_
_entity_poly.entity_id
_entity_poly.type
_entity_poly.pdbx_seq_one_letter_code
_entity_poly.pdbx_strand_id
1 'polypeptide(L)'
;MRNIFYQGNFCSECGNHLKPQRSLLPRYLCGDCLGLIKPRRNLGVLLSIIILLTTIIFFLRPVNQSRMEQKPSVSAFNATSGKPVFEESKPEEKVFCGAQTKKGTPCRRMVRPGQRCAQHRGRPSMIKPVQLD
;
A
#
# COMPACT_ATOMS: atom_id res chain seq x y z
N MET A 1 -31.47 2.55 -14.87
CA MET A 1 -30.59 2.93 -15.99
C MET A 1 -29.91 4.25 -15.64
N ARG A 2 -28.58 4.30 -15.49
CA ARG A 2 -27.87 5.58 -15.31
C ARG A 2 -27.81 6.27 -16.66
N ASN A 3 -28.38 7.46 -16.77
CA ASN A 3 -28.31 8.23 -18.01
C ASN A 3 -26.88 8.75 -18.17
N ILE A 4 -26.10 8.08 -19.02
CA ILE A 4 -24.68 8.37 -19.26
C ILE A 4 -24.52 9.73 -19.98
N PHE A 5 -25.61 10.30 -20.49
CA PHE A 5 -25.61 11.52 -21.31
C PHE A 5 -26.06 12.78 -20.59
N TYR A 6 -26.20 12.79 -19.26
CA TYR A 6 -26.47 14.05 -18.55
C TYR A 6 -25.23 14.96 -18.60
N GLN A 7 -25.25 15.90 -19.53
CA GLN A 7 -24.38 17.07 -19.51
C GLN A 7 -25.09 18.17 -18.72
N GLY A 8 -24.41 18.76 -17.74
CA GLY A 8 -24.94 19.92 -17.04
C GLY A 8 -25.09 21.10 -17.98
N ASN A 9 -26.14 21.91 -17.81
CA ASN A 9 -26.32 23.15 -18.59
C ASN A 9 -25.39 24.28 -18.12
N PHE A 10 -24.78 24.15 -16.94
CA PHE A 10 -23.96 25.19 -16.31
C PHE A 10 -22.59 24.66 -15.91
N CYS A 11 -21.60 25.54 -15.94
CA CYS A 11 -20.25 25.29 -15.44
C CYS A 11 -20.25 25.21 -13.90
N SER A 12 -19.60 24.20 -13.32
CA SER A 12 -19.50 24.01 -11.86
C SER A 12 -18.63 25.04 -11.15
N GLU A 13 -17.75 25.73 -11.87
CA GLU A 13 -16.84 26.74 -11.29
C GLU A 13 -17.39 28.16 -11.45
N CYS A 14 -17.73 28.57 -12.67
CA CYS A 14 -18.11 29.95 -12.98
C CYS A 14 -19.61 30.17 -13.17
N GLY A 15 -20.43 29.11 -13.18
CA GLY A 15 -21.88 29.20 -13.35
C GLY A 15 -22.36 29.58 -14.77
N ASN A 16 -21.46 29.84 -15.72
CA ASN A 16 -21.84 30.17 -17.10
C ASN A 16 -22.50 28.98 -17.82
N HIS A 17 -23.42 29.30 -18.73
CA HIS A 17 -24.10 28.29 -19.55
C HIS A 17 -23.10 27.57 -20.46
N LEU A 18 -23.12 26.24 -20.44
CA LEU A 18 -22.31 25.41 -21.31
C LEU A 18 -22.96 25.35 -22.70
N LYS A 19 -22.14 25.50 -23.75
CA LYS A 19 -22.60 25.27 -25.12
C LYS A 19 -22.76 23.76 -25.34
N PRO A 20 -23.86 23.29 -25.94
CA PRO A 20 -24.03 21.88 -26.24
C PRO A 20 -22.91 21.42 -27.19
N GLN A 21 -22.11 20.45 -26.76
CA GLN A 21 -21.09 19.81 -27.58
C GLN A 21 -21.21 18.30 -27.49
N ARG A 22 -21.04 17.62 -28.62
CA ARG A 22 -20.94 16.16 -28.68
C ARG A 22 -19.60 15.72 -28.11
N SER A 23 -19.54 15.48 -26.81
CA SER A 23 -18.45 14.78 -26.15
C SER A 23 -18.93 13.46 -25.57
N LEU A 24 -18.10 12.43 -25.69
CA LEU A 24 -18.39 11.12 -25.11
C LEU A 24 -18.32 11.14 -23.59
N LEU A 25 -17.57 12.08 -23.00
CA LEU A 25 -17.50 12.26 -21.57
C LEU A 25 -18.37 13.44 -21.11
N PRO A 26 -19.00 13.35 -19.93
CA PRO A 26 -19.67 14.46 -19.29
C PRO A 26 -18.65 15.57 -18.98
N ARG A 27 -18.97 16.81 -19.37
CA ARG A 27 -18.20 18.01 -19.02
C ARG A 27 -18.92 18.75 -17.92
N TYR A 28 -18.18 19.10 -16.88
CA TYR A 28 -18.65 19.92 -15.76
C TYR A 28 -18.12 21.36 -15.85
N LEU A 29 -17.12 21.62 -16.70
CA LEU A 29 -16.42 22.91 -16.80
C LEU A 29 -16.57 23.54 -18.18
N CYS A 30 -16.65 24.87 -18.24
CA CYS A 30 -16.61 25.63 -19.48
C CYS A 30 -15.19 25.66 -20.07
N GLY A 31 -15.07 26.04 -21.34
CA GLY A 31 -13.78 26.12 -22.03
C GLY A 31 -12.76 27.03 -21.34
N ASP A 32 -13.22 28.12 -20.74
CA ASP A 32 -12.36 29.10 -20.06
C ASP A 32 -11.82 28.54 -18.73
N CYS A 33 -12.69 27.97 -17.89
CA CYS A 33 -12.29 27.29 -16.65
C CYS A 33 -11.41 26.07 -16.92
N LEU A 34 -11.70 25.31 -17.98
CA LEU A 34 -10.87 24.18 -18.39
C LEU A 34 -9.52 24.65 -18.95
N GLY A 35 -9.47 25.83 -19.59
CA GLY A 35 -8.26 26.48 -20.07
C GLY A 35 -7.30 26.84 -18.94
N LEU A 36 -7.84 27.28 -17.79
CA LEU A 36 -7.06 27.56 -16.58
C LEU A 36 -6.43 26.30 -15.98
N ILE A 37 -7.14 25.17 -16.03
CA ILE A 37 -6.68 23.88 -15.49
C ILE A 37 -5.83 23.11 -16.51
N LYS A 38 -5.86 23.51 -17.80
CA LYS A 38 -5.18 22.78 -18.86
C LYS A 38 -3.69 22.68 -18.51
N PRO A 39 -3.17 21.47 -18.26
CA PRO A 39 -1.78 21.31 -17.91
C PRO A 39 -0.95 21.89 -19.05
N ARG A 40 0.03 22.72 -18.70
CA ARG A 40 0.99 23.25 -19.67
C ARG A 40 1.48 22.08 -20.51
N ARG A 41 1.48 22.23 -21.85
CA ARG A 41 1.82 21.18 -22.84
C ARG A 41 3.11 20.41 -22.50
N ASN A 42 4.03 21.04 -21.76
CA ASN A 42 5.28 20.46 -21.29
C ASN A 42 5.12 19.37 -20.22
N LEU A 43 4.02 19.37 -19.44
CA LEU A 43 3.77 18.35 -18.41
C LEU A 43 3.51 16.97 -19.03
N GLY A 44 2.84 16.93 -20.18
CA GLY A 44 2.65 15.68 -20.95
C GLY A 44 3.98 15.09 -21.40
N VAL A 45 4.91 15.93 -21.86
CA VAL A 45 6.26 15.50 -22.28
C VAL A 45 7.08 15.00 -21.09
N LEU A 46 7.01 15.69 -19.95
CA LEU A 46 7.69 15.23 -18.73
C LEU A 46 7.14 13.88 -18.24
N LEU A 47 5.81 13.72 -18.20
CA LEU A 47 5.20 12.44 -17.83
C LEU A 47 5.60 11.32 -18.79
N SER A 48 5.64 11.57 -20.11
CA SER A 48 6.09 10.57 -21.07
C SER A 48 7.56 10.18 -20.87
N ILE A 49 8.44 11.16 -20.59
CA ILE A 49 9.86 10.89 -20.30
C ILE A 49 9.99 10.06 -19.02
N ILE A 50 9.25 10.40 -17.95
CA ILE A 50 9.27 9.65 -16.70
C ILE A 50 8.86 8.20 -16.93
N ILE A 51 7.75 7.97 -17.65
CA ILE A 51 7.28 6.61 -17.96
C ILE A 51 8.36 5.84 -18.75
N LEU A 52 8.95 6.46 -19.77
CA LEU A 52 9.95 5.83 -20.62
C LEU A 52 11.25 5.52 -19.85
N LEU A 53 11.66 6.38 -18.92
CA LEU A 53 12.79 6.10 -18.02
C LEU A 53 12.47 4.96 -17.06
N THR A 54 11.26 4.92 -16.49
CA THR A 54 10.87 3.85 -15.56
C THR A 54 10.82 2.48 -16.23
N THR A 55 10.35 2.40 -17.48
CA THR A 55 10.32 1.14 -18.24
C THR A 55 11.73 0.68 -18.58
N ILE A 56 12.61 1.57 -19.06
CA ILE A 56 14.01 1.24 -19.34
C ILE A 56 14.72 0.71 -18.09
N ILE A 57 14.55 1.36 -16.93
CA ILE A 57 15.16 0.90 -15.68
C ILE A 57 14.62 -0.47 -15.27
N PHE A 58 13.34 -0.75 -15.49
CA PHE A 58 12.74 -2.05 -15.19
C PHE A 58 13.31 -3.16 -16.09
N PHE A 59 13.54 -2.90 -17.38
CA PHE A 59 14.13 -3.86 -18.31
C PHE A 59 15.65 -4.04 -18.12
N LEU A 60 16.38 -3.00 -17.71
CA LEU A 60 17.82 -3.07 -17.45
C LEU A 60 18.16 -3.64 -16.07
N ARG A 61 17.19 -3.70 -15.14
CA ARG A 61 17.37 -4.46 -13.90
C ARG A 61 17.14 -5.93 -14.23
N PRO A 62 18.18 -6.79 -14.23
CA PRO A 62 17.94 -8.22 -14.29
C PRO A 62 17.00 -8.54 -13.13
N VAL A 63 15.86 -9.16 -13.45
CA VAL A 63 14.97 -9.74 -12.46
C VAL A 63 15.86 -10.69 -11.66
N ASN A 64 16.32 -10.21 -10.51
CA ASN A 64 17.11 -10.98 -9.58
C ASN A 64 16.09 -11.92 -8.95
N GLN A 65 15.82 -12.99 -9.68
CA GLN A 65 14.94 -14.07 -9.33
C GLN A 65 15.62 -14.70 -8.12
N SER A 66 15.35 -14.14 -6.95
CA SER A 66 15.69 -14.74 -5.68
C SER A 66 14.94 -16.06 -5.65
N ARG A 67 15.63 -17.09 -6.16
CA ARG A 67 15.59 -18.49 -5.77
C ARG A 67 14.46 -18.73 -4.80
N MET A 68 13.26 -18.98 -5.34
CA MET A 68 12.23 -19.61 -4.55
C MET A 68 12.79 -21.00 -4.23
N GLU A 69 13.24 -21.10 -3.00
CA GLU A 69 13.52 -22.32 -2.28
C GLU A 69 12.48 -23.38 -2.66
N GLN A 70 12.95 -24.48 -3.25
CA GLN A 70 12.15 -25.68 -3.43
C GLN A 70 11.59 -26.06 -2.06
N LYS A 71 10.29 -25.82 -1.84
CA LYS A 71 9.56 -26.65 -0.89
C LYS A 71 9.61 -28.08 -1.46
N PRO A 72 10.13 -29.07 -0.71
CA PRO A 72 10.06 -30.45 -1.18
C PRO A 72 8.59 -30.81 -1.38
N SER A 73 8.30 -31.40 -2.54
CA SER A 73 7.05 -32.07 -2.81
C SER A 73 6.92 -33.22 -1.81
N VAL A 74 6.10 -33.03 -0.78
CA VAL A 74 5.76 -34.12 0.13
C VAL A 74 4.78 -35.01 -0.62
N SER A 75 5.30 -36.12 -1.15
CA SER A 75 4.54 -37.21 -1.73
C SER A 75 3.58 -37.75 -0.67
N ALA A 76 2.28 -37.72 -0.96
CA ALA A 76 1.29 -38.44 -0.16
C ALA A 76 1.41 -39.94 -0.46
N PHE A 77 2.35 -40.62 0.18
CA PHE A 77 2.31 -42.08 0.24
C PHE A 77 2.92 -42.56 1.56
N ASN A 78 2.10 -43.31 2.30
CA ASN A 78 2.37 -44.04 3.56
C ASN A 78 2.20 -43.26 4.87
N ALA A 79 0.96 -43.23 5.36
CA ALA A 79 0.65 -43.03 6.78
C ALA A 79 -0.14 -44.23 7.30
N THR A 80 0.52 -45.38 7.44
CA THR A 80 0.08 -46.44 8.36
C THR A 80 1.02 -46.44 9.55
N SER A 81 0.44 -46.15 10.71
CA SER A 81 0.99 -46.44 12.05
C SER A 81 2.31 -45.77 12.43
N GLY A 82 2.22 -44.48 12.79
CA GLY A 82 3.19 -43.82 13.64
C GLY A 82 2.48 -42.78 14.47
N LYS A 83 2.19 -43.08 15.73
CA LYS A 83 1.57 -42.19 16.71
C LYS A 83 2.46 -40.94 16.85
N PRO A 84 2.06 -39.72 16.42
CA PRO A 84 2.85 -38.55 16.75
C PRO A 84 2.62 -38.24 18.22
N VAL A 85 3.69 -38.35 19.02
CA VAL A 85 3.80 -37.59 20.26
C VAL A 85 3.72 -36.13 19.84
N PHE A 86 2.54 -35.53 20.03
CA PHE A 86 2.37 -34.09 19.96
C PHE A 86 3.22 -33.52 21.10
N GLU A 87 4.44 -33.10 20.77
CA GLU A 87 5.12 -32.12 21.60
C GLU A 87 4.33 -30.84 21.46
N GLU A 88 3.56 -30.53 22.49
CA GLU A 88 2.69 -29.37 22.59
C GLU A 88 3.55 -28.10 22.53
N SER A 89 3.80 -27.63 21.30
CA SER A 89 4.45 -26.36 21.08
C SER A 89 3.52 -25.25 21.58
N LYS A 90 3.81 -24.81 22.81
CA LYS A 90 3.22 -23.66 23.47
C LYS A 90 3.02 -22.52 22.45
N PRO A 91 1.82 -21.91 22.35
CA PRO A 91 1.61 -20.81 21.42
C PRO A 91 2.64 -19.72 21.74
N GLU A 92 3.52 -19.40 20.79
CA GLU A 92 4.43 -18.27 20.91
C GLU A 92 3.60 -17.00 21.03
N GLU A 93 3.34 -16.58 22.27
CA GLU A 93 2.57 -15.38 22.60
C GLU A 93 3.31 -14.16 22.03
N LYS A 94 2.80 -13.60 20.94
CA LYS A 94 3.34 -12.38 20.33
C LYS A 94 2.74 -11.17 21.02
N VAL A 95 3.59 -10.34 21.61
CA VAL A 95 3.19 -9.11 22.30
C VAL A 95 3.57 -7.87 21.50
N PHE A 96 2.98 -6.72 21.80
CA PHE A 96 3.33 -5.46 21.15
C PHE A 96 4.65 -4.87 21.68
N CYS A 97 5.43 -4.26 20.79
CA CYS A 97 6.73 -3.67 21.11
C CYS A 97 6.66 -2.56 22.17
N GLY A 98 5.63 -1.72 22.20
CA GLY A 98 5.39 -0.74 23.28
C GLY A 98 6.43 0.37 23.47
N ALA A 99 7.46 0.45 22.62
CA ALA A 99 8.46 1.52 22.66
C ALA A 99 7.87 2.86 22.18
N GLN A 100 8.36 3.98 22.74
CA GLN A 100 7.94 5.31 22.33
C GLN A 100 8.47 5.64 20.92
N THR A 101 7.56 5.96 20.02
CA THR A 101 7.90 6.46 18.68
C THR A 101 8.29 7.95 18.75
N LYS A 102 8.88 8.49 17.67
CA LYS A 102 9.18 9.93 17.56
C LYS A 102 7.96 10.84 17.76
N LYS A 103 6.75 10.31 17.52
CA LYS A 103 5.47 11.01 17.66
C LYS A 103 4.85 10.88 19.06
N GLY A 104 5.53 10.21 20.00
CA GLY A 104 5.02 10.00 21.35
C GLY A 104 3.94 8.90 21.49
N THR A 105 3.64 8.15 20.43
CA THR A 105 2.70 7.01 20.50
C THR A 105 3.43 5.68 20.69
N PRO A 106 2.81 4.67 21.33
CA PRO A 106 3.44 3.36 21.52
C PRO A 106 3.51 2.55 20.22
N CYS A 107 4.64 1.87 20.01
CA CYS A 107 4.84 1.02 18.84
C CYS A 107 3.96 -0.24 18.88
N ARG A 108 3.14 -0.43 17.83
CA ARG A 108 2.22 -1.58 17.66
C ARG A 108 2.80 -2.76 16.87
N ARG A 109 4.12 -2.84 16.70
CA ARG A 109 4.76 -3.96 16.00
C ARG A 109 4.83 -5.19 16.93
N MET A 110 4.38 -6.35 16.45
CA MET A 110 4.41 -7.61 17.19
C MET A 110 5.85 -8.14 17.32
N VAL A 111 6.19 -8.62 18.51
CA VAL A 111 7.51 -9.12 18.89
C VAL A 111 7.36 -10.26 19.89
N ARG A 112 8.46 -11.00 20.09
CA ARG A 112 8.55 -11.95 21.19
C ARG A 112 8.46 -11.22 22.54
N PRO A 113 7.91 -11.86 23.59
CA PRO A 113 7.82 -11.26 24.91
C PRO A 113 9.20 -10.86 25.41
N GLY A 114 9.28 -9.68 26.03
CA GLY A 114 10.54 -9.11 26.51
C GLY A 114 11.46 -8.51 25.44
N GLN A 115 11.13 -8.61 24.14
CA GLN A 115 11.94 -8.03 23.07
C GLN A 115 11.36 -6.72 22.53
N ARG A 116 12.20 -5.93 21.85
CA ARG A 116 11.81 -4.76 21.06
C ARG A 116 11.93 -5.06 19.57
N CYS A 117 11.16 -4.34 18.75
CA CYS A 117 11.27 -4.51 17.32
C CYS A 117 12.63 -4.01 16.81
N ALA A 118 13.03 -4.45 15.60
CA ALA A 118 14.32 -4.06 15.02
C ALA A 118 14.57 -2.54 15.00
N GLN A 119 13.50 -1.74 14.87
CA GLN A 119 13.57 -0.27 14.85
C GLN A 119 13.73 0.37 16.23
N HIS A 120 13.45 -0.36 17.31
CA HIS A 120 13.48 0.14 18.70
C HIS A 120 14.37 -0.70 19.62
N ARG A 121 15.37 -1.40 19.07
CA ARG A 121 16.37 -2.11 19.86
C ARG A 121 17.05 -1.13 20.84
N GLY A 122 17.13 -1.52 22.11
CA GLY A 122 17.76 -0.71 23.16
C GLY A 122 16.94 0.48 23.69
N ARG A 123 15.67 0.66 23.27
CA ARG A 123 14.80 1.72 23.83
C ARG A 123 13.86 1.18 24.91
N PRO A 124 13.66 1.91 26.02
CA PRO A 124 12.72 1.51 27.07
C PRO A 124 11.27 1.56 26.58
N SER A 125 10.39 0.78 27.22
CA SER A 125 8.94 0.91 27.01
C SER A 125 8.47 2.21 27.60
N MET A 126 7.41 2.77 27.01
CA MET A 126 6.69 3.89 27.60
C MET A 126 5.94 3.48 28.88
N ILE A 127 5.59 2.19 29.00
CA ILE A 127 5.01 1.62 30.20
C ILE A 127 6.15 1.36 31.19
N LYS A 128 6.12 2.05 32.34
CA LYS A 128 6.97 1.73 33.49
C LYS A 128 6.73 0.25 33.84
N PRO A 129 7.75 -0.57 34.05
CA PRO A 129 7.50 -1.92 34.55
C PRO A 129 6.68 -1.79 35.84
N VAL A 130 5.53 -2.45 35.88
CA VAL A 130 4.81 -2.64 37.14
C VAL A 130 5.79 -3.38 38.05
N GLN A 131 6.25 -2.71 39.09
CA GLN A 131 7.05 -3.33 40.14
C GLN A 131 6.11 -4.33 40.83
N LEU A 132 6.32 -5.60 40.57
CA LEU A 132 5.79 -6.68 41.39
C LEU A 132 6.83 -6.89 42.48
N ASP A 133 6.59 -6.27 43.64
CA ASP A 133 7.25 -6.58 44.92
C ASP A 133 6.52 -7.76 45.59
#